data_AF-A0A847JFW7-F1
#
_entry.id   AF-A0A847JFW7-F1
#
_cell.length_a   1.000
_cell.length_b   1.000
_cell.length_c   1.000
_cell.angle_alpha   90.00
_cell.angle_beta   90.00
_cell.angle_gamma   90.00
#
_symmetry.space_group_name_H-M   'P 1'
#
loop_
_entity.id
_entity.type
_entity.pdbx_description
1 polymer ?
#
loop_
_entity_poly.entity_id
_entity_poly.type
_entity_poly.pdbx_seq_one_letter_code
_entity_poly.pdbx_strand_id
1 'polypeptide(L)'
;AAGAETAFLALAKSASGGYPVLAGLRAAGARATAGETTQAIAAFDALATRSGLPPHLAEMARVRAAYLALDVEDRAAVEARATPLAVAGAPWRAEAREVLALAAWKAGDAAATSARLAEIEADPETPRDLLERVGVLSALVKAQGTAGKAN
;
A
#
# COMPACT_ATOMS: atom_id res chain seq x y z
N ALA A 1 2.97 -22.22 0.41
CA ALA A 1 2.31 -21.00 -0.08
C ALA A 1 1.64 -21.20 -1.45
N ALA A 2 2.28 -21.86 -2.43
CA ALA A 2 1.72 -22.13 -3.77
C ALA A 2 0.33 -22.82 -3.81
N GLY A 3 0.02 -23.70 -2.84
CA GLY A 3 -1.29 -24.35 -2.77
C GLY A 3 -2.46 -23.40 -2.48
N ALA A 4 -2.22 -22.32 -1.71
CA ALA A 4 -3.26 -21.35 -1.37
C ALA A 4 -3.63 -20.48 -2.58
N GLU A 5 -2.63 -19.99 -3.33
CA GLU A 5 -2.87 -19.27 -4.57
C GLU A 5 -3.69 -20.10 -5.55
N THR A 6 -3.28 -21.36 -5.77
CA THR A 6 -3.95 -22.27 -6.71
C THR A 6 -5.42 -22.47 -6.36
N ALA A 7 -5.74 -22.66 -5.07
CA ALA A 7 -7.11 -22.82 -4.61
C ALA A 7 -7.96 -21.56 -4.87
N PHE A 8 -7.42 -20.38 -4.61
CA PHE A 8 -8.12 -19.12 -4.88
C PHE A 8 -8.28 -18.86 -6.39
N LEU A 9 -7.29 -19.18 -7.20
CA LEU A 9 -7.41 -19.07 -8.66
C LEU A 9 -8.44 -20.05 -9.24
N ALA A 10 -8.58 -21.25 -8.66
CA ALA A 10 -9.63 -22.18 -9.03
C ALA A 10 -11.01 -21.61 -8.70
N LEU A 11 -11.18 -21.04 -7.49
CA LEU A 11 -12.41 -20.35 -7.11
C LEU A 11 -12.71 -19.15 -8.02
N ALA A 12 -11.69 -18.41 -8.44
CA ALA A 12 -11.87 -17.28 -9.34
C ALA A 12 -12.43 -17.67 -10.72
N LYS A 13 -12.22 -18.93 -11.14
CA LYS A 13 -12.73 -19.47 -12.41
C LYS A 13 -14.14 -20.05 -12.29
N SER A 14 -14.50 -20.61 -11.13
CA SER A 14 -15.77 -21.32 -10.94
C SER A 14 -16.85 -20.50 -10.23
N ALA A 15 -16.49 -19.42 -9.54
CA ALA A 15 -17.43 -18.59 -8.81
C ALA A 15 -18.18 -17.58 -9.71
N SER A 16 -19.35 -17.15 -9.25
CA SER A 16 -20.17 -16.12 -9.89
C SER A 16 -20.19 -14.82 -9.07
N GLY A 17 -20.70 -13.74 -9.66
CA GLY A 17 -20.82 -12.44 -8.97
C GLY A 17 -19.47 -11.81 -8.64
N GLY A 18 -19.34 -11.21 -7.45
CA GLY A 18 -18.12 -10.52 -6.99
C GLY A 18 -17.01 -11.42 -6.45
N TYR A 19 -17.28 -12.72 -6.25
CA TYR A 19 -16.32 -13.65 -5.67
C TYR A 19 -15.04 -13.86 -6.49
N PRO A 20 -15.05 -13.87 -7.83
CA PRO A 20 -13.83 -13.97 -8.62
C PRO A 20 -12.78 -12.89 -8.31
N VAL A 21 -13.25 -11.67 -8.03
CA VAL A 21 -12.38 -10.54 -7.67
C VAL A 21 -11.75 -10.77 -6.30
N LEU A 22 -12.57 -11.12 -5.30
CA LEU A 22 -12.08 -11.40 -3.94
C LEU A 22 -11.10 -12.57 -3.93
N ALA A 23 -11.38 -13.62 -4.70
CA ALA A 23 -10.49 -14.76 -4.86
C ALA A 23 -9.16 -14.33 -5.52
N GLY A 24 -9.20 -13.48 -6.56
CA GLY A 24 -8.00 -12.90 -7.16
C GLY A 24 -7.15 -12.10 -6.17
N LEU A 25 -7.77 -11.24 -5.37
CA LEU A 25 -7.10 -10.46 -4.32
C LEU A 25 -6.43 -11.37 -3.28
N ARG A 26 -7.08 -12.46 -2.91
CA ARG A 26 -6.53 -13.47 -1.98
C ARG A 26 -5.38 -14.25 -2.61
N ALA A 27 -5.47 -14.59 -3.89
CA ALA A 27 -4.38 -15.23 -4.63
C ALA A 27 -3.13 -14.33 -4.69
N ALA A 28 -3.29 -13.05 -5.02
CA ALA A 28 -2.21 -12.07 -5.00
C ALA A 28 -1.60 -11.91 -3.59
N GLY A 29 -2.43 -11.89 -2.55
CA GLY A 29 -1.97 -11.90 -1.16
C GLY A 29 -1.19 -13.17 -0.78
N ALA A 30 -1.58 -14.34 -1.29
CA ALA A 30 -0.88 -15.59 -1.04
C ALA A 30 0.54 -15.59 -1.63
N ARG A 31 0.72 -15.00 -2.83
CA ARG A 31 2.04 -14.77 -3.43
C ARG A 31 2.92 -13.86 -2.58
N ALA A 32 2.34 -12.76 -2.07
CA ALA A 32 3.07 -11.85 -1.19
C ALA A 32 3.58 -12.57 0.06
N THR A 33 2.73 -13.39 0.71
CA THR A 33 3.12 -14.21 1.85
C THR A 33 4.14 -15.30 1.48
N ALA A 34 4.20 -15.73 0.22
CA ALA A 34 5.20 -16.67 -0.28
C ALA A 34 6.60 -16.05 -0.49
N GLY A 35 6.73 -14.72 -0.36
CA GLY A 35 7.95 -13.99 -0.73
C GLY A 35 8.06 -13.71 -2.23
N GLU A 36 7.01 -14.00 -3.01
CA GLU A 36 6.97 -13.77 -4.45
C GLU A 36 6.55 -12.32 -4.75
N THR A 37 7.24 -11.34 -4.15
CA THR A 37 6.83 -9.93 -4.10
C THR A 37 6.53 -9.33 -5.48
N THR A 38 7.43 -9.49 -6.45
CA THR A 38 7.22 -8.98 -7.82
C THR A 38 6.00 -9.61 -8.50
N GLN A 39 5.76 -10.90 -8.28
CA GLN A 39 4.63 -11.61 -8.87
C GLN A 39 3.31 -11.23 -8.18
N ALA A 40 3.36 -10.89 -6.90
CA ALA A 40 2.23 -10.36 -6.15
C ALA A 40 1.88 -8.93 -6.59
N ILE A 41 2.87 -8.06 -6.78
CA ILE A 41 2.69 -6.71 -7.32
C ILE A 41 2.00 -6.78 -8.67
N ALA A 42 2.52 -7.57 -9.61
CA ALA A 42 1.93 -7.74 -10.93
C ALA A 42 0.47 -8.25 -10.87
N ALA A 43 0.18 -9.18 -9.95
CA ALA A 43 -1.18 -9.68 -9.76
C ALA A 43 -2.13 -8.61 -9.19
N PHE A 44 -1.68 -7.80 -8.24
CA PHE A 44 -2.47 -6.67 -7.70
C PHE A 44 -2.68 -5.57 -8.75
N ASP A 45 -1.65 -5.23 -9.54
CA ASP A 45 -1.76 -4.23 -10.61
C ASP A 45 -2.74 -4.68 -11.72
N ALA A 46 -2.72 -5.96 -12.07
CA ALA A 46 -3.70 -6.54 -13.00
C ALA A 46 -5.14 -6.47 -12.46
N LEU A 47 -5.33 -6.64 -11.15
CA LEU A 47 -6.64 -6.47 -10.52
C LEU A 47 -7.04 -4.98 -10.49
N ALA A 48 -6.11 -4.07 -10.17
CA ALA A 48 -6.37 -2.63 -10.11
C ALA A 48 -6.81 -2.02 -11.46
N THR A 49 -6.49 -2.68 -12.58
CA THR A 49 -6.82 -2.23 -13.95
C THR A 49 -7.97 -3.02 -14.59
N ARG A 50 -8.50 -4.03 -13.89
CA ARG A 50 -9.55 -4.90 -14.44
C ARG A 50 -10.89 -4.17 -14.52
N SER A 51 -11.51 -4.21 -15.70
CA SER A 51 -12.86 -3.68 -15.92
C SER A 51 -13.91 -4.45 -15.12
N GLY A 52 -14.91 -3.73 -14.60
CA GLY A 52 -16.04 -4.32 -13.89
C GLY A 52 -15.78 -4.60 -12.41
N LEU A 53 -14.65 -4.15 -11.86
CA LEU A 53 -14.44 -4.14 -10.42
C LEU A 53 -15.10 -2.91 -9.79
N PRO A 54 -15.73 -3.04 -8.62
CA PRO A 54 -16.07 -1.91 -7.79
C PRO A 54 -14.82 -1.04 -7.54
N PRO A 55 -14.89 0.30 -7.70
CA PRO A 55 -13.72 1.17 -7.61
C PRO A 55 -12.88 0.96 -6.34
N HIS A 56 -13.53 0.87 -5.18
CA HIS A 56 -12.85 0.66 -3.90
C HIS A 56 -12.02 -0.64 -3.84
N LEU A 57 -12.38 -1.71 -4.58
CA LEU A 57 -11.58 -2.94 -4.63
C LEU A 57 -10.37 -2.80 -5.56
N ALA A 58 -10.51 -2.05 -6.66
CA ALA A 58 -9.39 -1.73 -7.54
C ALA A 58 -8.37 -0.83 -6.83
N GLU A 59 -8.85 0.15 -6.07
CA GLU A 59 -8.03 1.02 -5.23
C GLU A 59 -7.32 0.22 -4.12
N MET A 60 -8.01 -0.70 -3.45
CA MET A 60 -7.39 -1.60 -2.49
C MET A 60 -6.24 -2.40 -3.12
N ALA A 61 -6.46 -2.97 -4.32
CA ALA A 61 -5.41 -3.70 -5.04
C ALA A 61 -4.20 -2.80 -5.30
N ARG A 62 -4.44 -1.55 -5.74
CA ARG A 62 -3.38 -0.56 -5.99
C ARG A 62 -2.61 -0.20 -4.72
N VAL A 63 -3.26 0.00 -3.58
CA VAL A 63 -2.58 0.24 -2.29
C VAL A 63 -1.73 -0.97 -1.88
N ARG A 64 -2.26 -2.19 -2.03
CA ARG A 64 -1.53 -3.43 -1.71
C ARG A 64 -0.27 -3.58 -2.58
N ALA A 65 -0.37 -3.27 -3.88
CA ALA A 65 0.79 -3.22 -4.77
C ALA A 65 1.80 -2.15 -4.33
N ALA A 66 1.33 -0.95 -3.96
CA ALA A 66 2.20 0.15 -3.55
C ALA A 66 3.00 -0.17 -2.27
N TYR A 67 2.40 -0.83 -1.28
CA TYR A 67 3.12 -1.31 -0.10
C TYR A 67 4.21 -2.31 -0.43
N LEU A 68 3.92 -3.28 -1.31
CA LEU A 68 4.90 -4.30 -1.71
C LEU A 68 6.03 -3.68 -2.54
N ALA A 69 5.71 -2.69 -3.37
CA ALA A 69 6.66 -1.99 -4.22
C ALA A 69 7.71 -1.21 -3.40
N LEU A 70 7.39 -0.77 -2.17
CA LEU A 70 8.33 -0.04 -1.31
C LEU A 70 9.66 -0.77 -1.10
N ASP A 71 9.67 -2.11 -1.15
CA ASP A 71 10.86 -2.91 -0.85
C ASP A 71 11.67 -3.30 -2.09
N VAL A 72 11.07 -3.23 -3.29
CA VAL A 72 11.65 -3.82 -4.50
C VAL A 72 11.61 -2.93 -5.74
N GLU A 73 10.87 -1.82 -5.71
CA GLU A 73 10.79 -0.85 -6.81
C GLU A 73 11.31 0.53 -6.38
N ASP A 74 11.47 1.42 -7.35
CA ASP A 74 11.89 2.80 -7.09
C ASP A 74 10.74 3.67 -6.52
N ARG A 75 11.12 4.83 -5.99
CA ARG A 75 10.19 5.80 -5.41
C ARG A 75 9.11 6.24 -6.41
N ALA A 76 9.45 6.43 -7.68
CA ALA A 76 8.51 6.92 -8.67
C ALA A 76 7.41 5.88 -8.96
N ALA A 77 7.76 4.60 -9.03
CA ALA A 77 6.81 3.51 -9.24
C ALA A 77 5.85 3.35 -8.03
N VAL A 78 6.36 3.53 -6.81
CA VAL A 78 5.53 3.53 -5.59
C VAL A 78 4.58 4.74 -5.58
N GLU A 79 5.11 5.94 -5.84
CA GLU A 79 4.33 7.18 -5.85
C GLU A 79 3.25 7.18 -6.93
N ALA A 80 3.53 6.60 -8.11
CA ALA A 80 2.56 6.46 -9.18
C ALA A 80 1.32 5.64 -8.77
N ARG A 81 1.48 4.65 -7.90
CA ARG A 81 0.37 3.85 -7.36
C ARG A 81 -0.37 4.58 -6.24
N ALA A 82 0.36 5.24 -5.33
CA ALA A 82 -0.24 5.81 -4.12
C ALA A 82 -0.85 7.21 -4.33
N THR A 83 -0.22 8.07 -5.12
CA THR A 83 -0.62 9.48 -5.28
C THR A 83 -2.11 9.67 -5.66
N PRO A 84 -2.67 8.92 -6.63
CA PRO A 84 -4.08 9.09 -7.01
C PRO A 84 -5.07 8.78 -5.88
N LEU A 85 -4.64 8.02 -4.87
CA LEU A 85 -5.48 7.54 -3.78
C LEU A 85 -5.36 8.40 -2.52
N ALA A 86 -4.34 9.25 -2.41
CA ALA A 86 -4.06 10.09 -1.24
C ALA A 86 -4.96 11.34 -1.11
N VAL A 87 -5.89 11.52 -2.05
CA VAL A 87 -6.80 12.67 -2.12
C VAL A 87 -7.85 12.64 -1.00
N ALA A 88 -8.34 13.81 -0.60
CA ALA A 88 -9.38 13.92 0.41
C ALA A 88 -10.67 13.18 -0.01
N GLY A 89 -11.29 12.49 0.94
CA GLY A 89 -12.52 11.72 0.71
C GLY A 89 -12.33 10.37 0.01
N ALA A 90 -11.12 10.03 -0.48
CA ALA A 90 -10.87 8.69 -1.00
C ALA A 90 -10.88 7.64 0.14
N PRO A 91 -11.47 6.45 -0.06
CA PRO A 91 -11.60 5.43 0.99
C PRO A 91 -10.26 4.93 1.53
N TRP A 92 -9.22 4.92 0.70
CA TRP A 92 -7.89 4.39 1.00
C TRP A 92 -6.82 5.47 1.18
N ARG A 93 -7.24 6.70 1.46
CA ARG A 93 -6.33 7.86 1.47
C ARG A 93 -5.29 7.80 2.57
N ALA A 94 -5.65 7.28 3.74
CA ALA A 94 -4.75 7.23 4.89
C ALA A 94 -3.59 6.28 4.60
N GLU A 95 -3.90 5.10 4.05
CA GLU A 95 -2.92 4.11 3.62
C GLU A 95 -2.07 4.63 2.46
N ALA A 96 -2.67 5.33 1.50
CA ALA A 96 -1.93 5.91 0.39
C ALA A 96 -0.94 6.99 0.86
N ARG A 97 -1.36 7.89 1.78
CA ARG A 97 -0.47 8.88 2.38
C ARG A 97 0.65 8.23 3.18
N GLU A 98 0.36 7.16 3.89
CA GLU A 98 1.39 6.40 4.60
C GLU A 98 2.42 5.80 3.65
N VAL A 99 1.99 5.19 2.54
CA VAL A 99 2.90 4.70 1.50
C VAL A 99 3.79 5.83 0.96
N LEU A 100 3.22 7.02 0.71
CA LEU A 100 3.98 8.19 0.28
C LEU A 100 4.99 8.66 1.34
N ALA A 101 4.62 8.64 2.62
CA ALA A 101 5.53 8.96 3.72
C ALA A 101 6.69 7.96 3.81
N LEU A 102 6.41 6.66 3.66
CA LEU A 102 7.42 5.61 3.65
C LEU A 102 8.34 5.72 2.44
N ALA A 103 7.81 6.04 1.25
CA ALA A 103 8.60 6.24 0.05
C ALA A 103 9.55 7.45 0.19
N ALA A 104 9.07 8.57 0.74
CA ALA A 104 9.88 9.73 1.05
C ALA A 104 10.98 9.41 2.07
N TRP A 105 10.62 8.66 3.12
CA TRP A 105 11.55 8.26 4.17
C TRP A 105 12.69 7.40 3.63
N LYS A 106 12.38 6.39 2.81
CA LYS A 106 13.39 5.52 2.16
C LYS A 106 14.31 6.30 1.22
N ALA A 107 13.83 7.41 0.64
CA ALA A 107 14.63 8.30 -0.18
C ALA A 107 15.44 9.34 0.61
N GLY A 108 15.38 9.32 1.96
CA GLY A 108 16.09 10.28 2.82
C GLY A 108 15.46 11.69 2.82
N ASP A 109 14.26 11.84 2.27
CA ASP A 109 13.55 13.11 2.17
C ASP A 109 12.74 13.36 3.45
N ALA A 110 13.43 13.81 4.48
CA ALA A 110 12.84 14.06 5.80
C ALA A 110 11.73 15.13 5.73
N ALA A 111 11.87 16.14 4.86
CA ALA A 111 10.88 17.19 4.71
C ALA A 111 9.56 16.65 4.13
N ALA A 112 9.63 15.88 3.03
CA ALA A 112 8.44 15.25 2.46
C ALA A 112 7.84 14.21 3.40
N THR A 113 8.68 13.45 4.11
CA THR A 113 8.22 12.50 5.14
C THR A 113 7.39 13.23 6.21
N SER A 114 7.95 14.26 6.85
CA SER A 114 7.25 15.02 7.90
C SER A 114 5.96 15.68 7.40
N ALA A 115 5.95 16.21 6.18
CA ALA A 115 4.74 16.78 5.58
C ALA A 115 3.61 15.73 5.47
N ARG A 116 3.94 14.53 4.97
CA ARG A 116 2.95 13.45 4.82
C ARG A 116 2.46 12.90 6.15
N LEU A 117 3.33 12.77 7.15
CA LEU A 117 2.91 12.33 8.48
C LEU A 117 1.97 13.35 9.13
N ALA A 118 2.26 14.65 8.99
CA ALA A 118 1.37 15.70 9.48
C ALA A 118 -0.01 15.68 8.80
N GLU A 119 -0.08 15.41 7.49
CA GLU A 119 -1.36 15.24 6.77
C GLU A 119 -2.19 14.07 7.32
N ILE A 120 -1.54 12.99 7.75
CA ILE A 120 -2.21 11.82 8.32
C ILE A 120 -2.69 12.10 9.75
N GLU A 121 -1.83 12.70 10.58
CA GLU A 121 -2.12 13.05 11.98
C GLU A 121 -3.23 14.10 12.09
N ALA A 122 -3.34 15.02 11.11
CA ALA A 122 -4.38 16.04 11.08
C ALA A 122 -5.73 15.54 10.53
N ASP A 123 -5.78 14.35 9.93
CA ASP A 123 -6.99 13.81 9.32
C ASP A 123 -7.82 13.03 10.36
N PRO A 124 -9.02 13.53 10.73
CA PRO A 124 -9.82 12.92 11.79
C PRO A 124 -10.44 11.57 11.40
N GLU A 125 -10.46 11.21 10.11
CA GLU A 125 -10.94 9.90 9.67
C GLU A 125 -9.81 8.86 9.53
N THR A 126 -8.57 9.22 9.89
CA THR A 126 -7.47 8.24 9.91
C THR A 126 -7.76 7.14 10.94
N PRO A 127 -7.69 5.85 10.56
CA PRO A 127 -7.82 4.73 11.49
C PRO A 127 -6.78 4.76 12.61
N ARG A 128 -7.17 4.37 13.83
CA ARG A 128 -6.28 4.44 15.02
C ARG A 128 -5.02 3.58 14.88
N ASP A 129 -5.15 2.39 14.33
CA ASP A 129 -4.04 1.48 14.07
C ASP A 129 -3.04 2.07 13.06
N LEU A 130 -3.53 2.84 12.08
CA LEU A 130 -2.66 3.58 11.17
C LEU A 130 -1.95 4.73 11.88
N LEU A 131 -2.65 5.49 12.74
CA LEU A 131 -2.04 6.54 13.56
C LEU A 131 -0.93 6.00 14.47
N GLU A 132 -1.12 4.83 15.08
CA GLU A 132 -0.09 4.18 15.90
C GLU A 132 1.19 3.89 15.09
N ARG A 133 1.04 3.35 13.88
CA ARG A 133 2.16 3.07 12.96
C ARG A 133 2.86 4.34 12.48
N VAL A 134 2.08 5.36 12.13
CA VAL A 134 2.59 6.69 11.76
C VAL A 134 3.33 7.34 12.91
N GLY A 135 2.84 7.21 14.15
CA GLY A 135 3.52 7.70 15.36
C GLY A 135 4.92 7.10 15.55
N VAL A 136 5.09 5.81 15.26
CA VAL A 136 6.41 5.15 15.27
C VAL A 136 7.33 5.76 14.21
N LEU A 137 6.85 5.94 12.99
CA LEU A 137 7.65 6.56 11.91
C LEU A 137 8.01 8.03 12.25
N SER A 138 7.06 8.80 12.77
CA SER A 138 7.26 10.17 13.28
C SER A 138 8.37 10.21 14.34
N ALA A 139 8.43 9.25 15.25
CA ALA A 139 9.49 9.16 16.26
C ALA A 139 10.86 8.83 15.64
N LEU A 140 10.91 7.91 14.67
CA LEU A 140 12.14 7.56 13.94
C LEU A 140 12.71 8.74 13.16
N VAL A 141 11.85 9.50 12.48
CA VAL A 141 12.22 10.72 11.74
C VAL A 141 12.87 11.75 12.67
N LYS A 142 12.23 12.01 13.82
CA LYS A 142 12.75 12.95 14.82
C LYS A 142 14.11 12.49 15.37
N ALA A 143 14.27 11.20 15.66
CA ALA A 143 15.51 10.64 16.19
C ALA A 143 16.68 10.75 15.20
N GLN A 144 16.47 10.47 13.90
CA GLN A 144 17.51 10.68 12.88
C GLN A 144 17.88 12.16 12.72
N GLY A 145 16.89 13.06 12.77
CA GLY A 145 17.12 14.50 12.73
C GLY A 145 17.93 15.02 13.93
N THR A 146 17.82 14.40 15.10
CA THR A 146 18.68 14.71 16.26
C THR A 146 20.08 14.13 16.15
N ALA A 147 20.24 12.93 15.60
CA ALA A 147 21.55 12.30 15.40
C ALA A 147 22.41 13.05 14.36
N GLY A 148 21.80 13.58 13.29
CA GLY A 148 22.50 14.39 12.29
C GLY A 148 22.93 15.79 12.77
N LYS A 149 22.40 16.28 13.90
CA LYS A 149 22.79 17.56 14.51
C LYS A 149 23.86 17.43 15.61
N ALA A 150 24.18 16.21 16.01
CA ALA A 150 25.12 15.92 17.10
C ALA A 150 26.57 15.71 16.63
N ASN A 151 26.87 15.92 15.33
CA ASN A 151 28.20 15.87 14.74
C ASN A 151 28.61 17.23 14.17
#